data_AF-A0A356MIT4-F1
#
_entry.id   AF-A0A356MIT4-F1
#
_cell.length_a   1.000
_cell.length_b   1.000
_cell.length_c   1.000
_cell.angle_alpha   90.00
_cell.angle_beta   90.00
_cell.angle_gamma   90.00
#
_symmetry.space_group_name_H-M   'P 1'
#
loop_
_entity.id
_entity.type
_entity.pdbx_description
1 polymer ?
#
loop_
_entity_poly.entity_id
_entity_poly.type
_entity_poly.pdbx_seq_one_letter_code
_entity_poly.pdbx_strand_id
1 'polypeptide(L)'
;MANLHVKKGDTVVVIAGKDKGKTGKVLSAMPSENAVVVEKVNIINKHKKARNAQEQGGIIKKEGKINASNVQVVCPACKKATRIANKEVDGKKVRICKHCGASLDKAVTIKKETKKADKKVVEATKAEKPAKKTAPKKTASATKTAKTTTTKTAVRKTAEKV
;
A
#
# COMPACT_ATOMS: atom_id res chain seq x y z
N MET A 1 23.26 9.54 14.62
CA MET A 1 22.04 9.09 13.92
C MET A 1 21.05 8.57 14.96
N ALA A 2 19.80 9.03 14.94
CA ALA A 2 18.76 8.50 15.82
C ALA A 2 18.48 7.03 15.48
N ASN A 3 18.53 6.15 16.48
CA ASN A 3 18.36 4.72 16.30
C ASN A 3 16.92 4.33 16.64
N LEU A 4 16.17 3.85 15.64
CA LEU A 4 14.78 3.46 15.81
C LEU A 4 14.68 1.94 15.96
N HIS A 5 13.98 1.48 17.00
CA HIS A 5 13.77 0.05 17.26
C HIS A 5 12.89 -0.66 16.20
N VAL A 6 12.06 0.07 15.46
CA VAL A 6 11.02 -0.45 14.56
C VAL A 6 11.39 -0.15 13.10
N LYS A 7 11.13 -1.10 12.19
CA LYS A 7 11.34 -0.95 10.75
C LYS A 7 10.00 -0.90 10.00
N LYS A 8 10.03 -0.38 8.77
CA LYS A 8 8.87 -0.40 7.87
C LYS A 8 8.43 -1.84 7.62
N GLY A 9 7.13 -2.12 7.67
CA GLY A 9 6.56 -3.45 7.50
C GLY A 9 6.57 -4.34 8.75
N ASP A 10 7.11 -3.89 9.88
CA ASP A 10 6.93 -4.58 11.16
C ASP A 10 5.45 -4.50 11.58
N THR A 11 4.96 -5.55 12.25
CA THR A 11 3.65 -5.53 12.91
C THR A 11 3.84 -5.07 14.34
N VAL A 12 3.09 -4.06 14.76
CA VAL A 12 3.24 -3.43 16.06
C VAL A 12 1.91 -3.36 16.80
N VAL A 13 1.99 -3.30 18.11
CA VAL A 13 0.89 -2.99 19.01
C VAL A 13 1.15 -1.66 19.70
N VAL A 14 0.09 -0.87 19.90
CA VAL A 14 0.15 0.38 20.65
C VAL A 14 0.03 0.09 22.15
N ILE A 15 1.02 0.53 22.93
CA ILE A 15 1.11 0.29 24.38
C ILE A 15 0.39 1.40 25.15
N ALA A 16 0.51 2.64 24.66
CA ALA A 16 0.06 3.84 25.33
C ALA A 16 -0.57 4.84 24.35
N GLY A 17 -1.49 5.65 24.85
CA GLY A 17 -2.24 6.64 24.08
C GLY A 17 -3.69 6.22 23.81
N LYS A 18 -4.38 7.02 22.98
CA LYS A 18 -5.82 6.86 22.67
C LYS A 18 -6.14 5.52 22.01
N ASP A 19 -5.19 4.99 21.24
CA ASP A 19 -5.32 3.76 20.46
C ASP A 19 -4.69 2.53 21.14
N LYS A 20 -4.56 2.55 22.47
CA LYS A 20 -3.96 1.44 23.24
C LYS A 20 -4.61 0.10 22.91
N GLY A 21 -3.77 -0.92 22.68
CA GLY A 21 -4.20 -2.29 22.36
C GLY A 21 -4.46 -2.54 20.87
N LYS A 22 -4.56 -1.50 20.03
CA LYS A 22 -4.69 -1.70 18.58
C LYS A 22 -3.38 -2.22 17.99
N THR A 23 -3.52 -3.17 17.07
CA THR A 23 -2.42 -3.72 16.28
C THR A 23 -2.48 -3.20 14.85
N GLY A 24 -1.32 -3.00 14.23
CA GLY A 24 -1.24 -2.52 12.86
C GLY A 24 0.16 -2.71 12.27
N LYS A 25 0.26 -2.59 10.94
CA LYS A 25 1.56 -2.58 10.26
C LYS A 25 2.13 -1.16 10.18
N VAL A 26 3.45 -1.07 10.20
CA VAL A 26 4.17 0.20 10.05
C VAL A 26 4.29 0.54 8.57
N LEU A 27 3.64 1.63 8.15
CA LEU A 27 3.70 2.17 6.79
C LEU A 27 5.03 2.90 6.55
N SER A 28 5.36 3.80 7.47
CA SER A 28 6.57 4.60 7.38
C SER A 28 7.18 4.78 8.77
N ALA A 29 8.51 4.79 8.80
CA ALA A 29 9.31 5.08 9.97
C ALA A 29 10.10 6.35 9.68
N MET A 30 10.06 7.31 10.61
CA MET A 30 10.76 8.59 10.53
C MET A 30 11.76 8.66 11.69
N PRO A 31 13.03 8.22 11.48
CA PRO A 31 14.04 8.20 12.52
C PRO A 31 14.41 9.60 13.02
N SER A 32 14.32 10.62 12.17
CA SER A 32 14.61 12.02 12.54
C SER A 32 13.71 12.55 13.65
N GLU A 33 12.43 12.16 13.65
CA GLU A 33 11.42 12.63 14.59
C GLU A 33 11.08 11.60 15.68
N ASN A 34 11.75 10.44 15.69
CA ASN A 34 11.42 9.30 16.54
C ASN A 34 9.93 8.89 16.46
N ALA A 35 9.36 8.97 15.26
CA ALA A 35 7.94 8.72 15.02
C ALA A 35 7.72 7.67 13.92
N VAL A 36 6.59 6.99 13.99
CA VAL A 36 6.15 5.98 13.02
C VAL A 36 4.70 6.24 12.61
N VAL A 37 4.34 5.84 11.40
CA VAL A 37 2.94 5.84 10.93
C VAL A 37 2.48 4.39 10.88
N VAL A 38 1.42 4.09 11.61
CA VAL A 38 0.85 2.74 11.74
C VAL A 38 -0.55 2.72 11.13
N GLU A 39 -0.86 1.67 10.38
CA GLU A 39 -2.17 1.47 9.76
C GLU A 39 -3.30 1.55 10.81
N LYS A 40 -4.36 2.30 10.49
CA LYS A 40 -5.59 2.42 11.30
C LYS A 40 -5.40 2.93 12.73
N VAL A 41 -4.23 3.51 13.05
CA VAL A 41 -3.89 4.10 14.34
C VAL A 41 -3.75 5.61 14.18
N ASN A 42 -4.19 6.38 15.18
CA ASN A 42 -4.14 7.84 15.22
C ASN A 42 -4.76 8.48 13.96
N ILE A 43 -6.01 8.15 13.64
CA ILE A 43 -6.69 8.69 12.45
C ILE A 43 -7.05 10.16 12.67
N ILE A 44 -6.53 11.04 11.82
CA ILE A 44 -6.74 12.48 11.85
C ILE A 44 -7.64 12.87 10.68
N ASN A 45 -8.65 13.68 10.97
CA ASN A 45 -9.50 14.30 9.96
C ASN A 45 -8.80 15.54 9.40
N LYS A 46 -8.41 15.49 8.13
CA LYS A 46 -7.81 16.62 7.42
C LYS A 46 -8.79 17.18 6.40
N HIS A 47 -9.25 18.41 6.62
CA HIS A 47 -10.01 19.17 5.63
C HIS A 47 -9.08 19.52 4.46
N LYS A 48 -9.32 18.94 3.28
CA LYS A 48 -8.56 19.24 2.06
C LYS A 48 -9.44 20.10 1.16
N LYS A 49 -8.99 21.33 0.88
CA LYS A 49 -9.57 22.16 -0.19
C LYS A 49 -9.27 21.51 -1.54
N ALA A 50 -10.27 21.51 -2.42
CA ALA A 50 -10.10 21.14 -3.82
C ALA A 50 -9.03 22.03 -4.47
N ARG A 51 -8.10 21.45 -5.23
CA ARG A 51 -7.11 22.22 -6.02
C ARG A 51 -7.45 22.29 -7.50
N ASN A 52 -8.17 21.30 -8.02
CA ASN A 52 -8.58 21.22 -9.41
C ASN A 52 -10.11 21.14 -9.48
N ALA A 53 -10.71 21.60 -10.58
CA ALA A 53 -12.17 21.54 -10.79
C ALA A 53 -12.74 20.10 -10.71
N GLN A 54 -11.90 19.09 -10.99
CA GLN A 54 -12.26 17.67 -10.92
C GLN A 54 -12.08 17.04 -9.52
N GLU A 55 -11.29 17.62 -8.62
CA GLU A 55 -11.13 17.07 -7.28
C GLU A 55 -12.23 17.61 -6.36
N GLN A 56 -13.08 16.75 -5.83
CA GLN A 56 -14.03 17.17 -4.79
C GLN A 56 -13.29 17.50 -3.49
N GLY A 57 -13.60 18.66 -2.92
CA GLY A 57 -13.16 19.03 -1.58
C GLY A 57 -13.85 18.16 -0.53
N GLY A 58 -13.23 17.98 0.63
CA GLY A 58 -13.84 17.18 1.68
C GLY A 58 -12.96 16.89 2.88
N ILE A 59 -13.52 16.09 3.79
CA ILE A 59 -12.84 15.61 4.99
C ILE A 59 -12.13 14.30 4.65
N ILE A 60 -10.81 14.33 4.58
CA ILE A 60 -9.99 13.14 4.33
C ILE A 60 -9.48 12.59 5.65
N LYS A 61 -9.76 11.32 5.91
CA LYS A 61 -9.17 10.58 7.03
C LYS A 61 -7.76 10.15 6.65
N LYS A 62 -6.76 10.50 7.45
CA LYS A 62 -5.36 10.11 7.24
C LYS A 62 -4.77 9.56 8.53
N GLU A 63 -3.90 8.59 8.42
CA GLU A 63 -3.13 8.06 9.55
C GLU A 63 -2.13 9.10 10.03
N GLY A 64 -2.13 9.34 11.34
CA GLY A 64 -1.22 10.24 12.02
C GLY A 64 0.07 9.56 12.43
N LYS A 65 1.06 10.38 12.79
CA LYS A 65 2.31 9.92 13.39
C LYS A 65 2.04 9.48 14.84
N ILE A 66 2.69 8.42 15.29
CA ILE A 66 2.76 8.00 16.68
C ILE A 66 4.23 7.94 17.10
N ASN A 67 4.52 8.30 18.36
CA ASN A 67 5.87 8.20 18.89
C ASN A 67 6.30 6.72 18.96
N ALA A 68 7.53 6.43 18.56
CA ALA A 68 8.08 5.09 18.54
C ALA A 68 8.06 4.42 19.93
N SER A 69 8.26 5.18 21.00
CA SER A 69 8.22 4.67 22.38
C SER A 69 6.85 4.09 22.78
N ASN A 70 5.77 4.50 22.11
CA ASN A 70 4.41 4.04 22.40
C ASN A 70 4.02 2.77 21.63
N VAL A 71 4.94 2.21 20.82
CA VAL A 71 4.69 1.00 20.05
C VAL A 71 5.66 -0.12 20.43
N GLN A 72 5.17 -1.35 20.37
CA GLN A 72 5.96 -2.57 20.57
C GLN A 72 5.80 -3.50 19.38
N VAL A 73 6.88 -4.18 19.00
CA VAL A 73 6.84 -5.16 17.90
C VAL A 73 6.13 -6.42 18.37
N VAL A 74 5.16 -6.86 17.57
CA VAL A 74 4.52 -8.16 17.72
C VAL A 74 5.38 -9.18 17.00
N CYS A 75 5.87 -10.17 17.74
CA CYS A 75 6.69 -11.21 17.16
C CYS A 75 5.83 -12.13 16.27
N PRO A 76 6.25 -12.45 15.03
CA PRO A 76 5.49 -13.34 14.15
C PRO A 76 5.39 -14.77 14.67
N ALA A 77 6.37 -15.23 15.47
CA ALA A 77 6.39 -16.59 16.01
C ALA A 77 5.48 -16.75 17.23
N CYS A 78 5.61 -15.87 18.23
CA CYS A 78 4.88 -16.00 19.49
C CYS A 78 3.61 -15.13 19.58
N LYS A 79 3.36 -14.24 18.61
CA LYS A 79 2.21 -13.30 18.55
C LYS A 79 2.06 -12.39 19.78
N LYS A 80 3.04 -12.37 20.68
CA LYS A 80 3.08 -11.50 21.86
C LYS A 80 3.77 -10.19 21.50
N ALA A 81 3.42 -9.13 22.23
CA ALA A 81 4.14 -7.86 22.22
C ALA A 81 5.50 -8.05 22.89
N THR A 82 6.59 -7.76 22.19
CA THR A 82 7.92 -8.12 22.66
C THR A 82 8.92 -6.98 22.50
N ARG A 83 9.89 -6.91 23.43
CA ARG A 83 11.07 -6.06 23.28
C ARG A 83 12.10 -6.75 22.39
N ILE A 84 12.85 -5.93 21.66
CA ILE A 84 13.88 -6.37 20.73
C ILE A 84 15.22 -6.49 21.48
N ALA A 85 15.95 -7.56 21.22
CA ALA A 85 17.36 -7.70 21.52
C ALA A 85 18.13 -7.78 20.19
N ASN A 86 19.40 -7.38 20.20
CA ASN A 86 20.28 -7.57 19.06
C ASN A 86 21.26 -8.70 19.40
N LYS A 87 21.43 -9.66 18.51
CA LYS A 87 22.55 -10.62 18.56
C LYS A 87 23.30 -10.59 17.24
N GLU A 88 24.56 -10.97 17.30
CA GLU A 88 25.39 -11.14 16.12
C GLU A 88 25.35 -12.59 15.67
N VAL A 89 25.00 -12.79 14.40
CA VAL A 89 24.97 -14.11 13.75
C VAL A 89 25.73 -13.93 12.44
N ASP A 90 26.81 -14.68 12.26
CA ASP A 90 27.65 -14.66 11.05
C ASP A 90 28.15 -13.25 10.65
N GLY A 91 28.56 -12.46 11.65
CA GLY A 91 29.06 -11.08 11.47
C GLY A 91 27.98 -10.04 11.14
N LYS A 92 26.69 -10.38 11.26
CA LYS A 92 25.56 -9.47 11.05
C LYS A 92 24.72 -9.34 12.31
N LYS A 93 24.38 -8.11 12.67
CA LYS A 93 23.47 -7.82 13.78
C LYS A 93 22.02 -8.09 13.36
N VAL A 94 21.41 -9.09 13.99
CA VAL A 94 20.02 -9.51 13.78
C VAL A 94 19.16 -9.13 14.98
N ARG A 95 17.95 -8.64 14.72
CA ARG A 95 16.94 -8.37 15.74
C ARG A 95 16.27 -9.67 16.16
N ILE A 96 16.25 -9.92 17.46
CA ILE A 96 15.71 -11.13 18.09
C ILE A 96 14.64 -10.75 19.11
N CYS A 97 13.61 -11.58 19.18
CA CYS A 97 12.59 -11.50 20.21
C CYS A 97 13.13 -11.95 21.57
N LYS A 98 12.99 -11.12 22.61
CA LYS A 98 13.42 -11.49 23.98
C LYS A 98 12.64 -12.67 24.59
N HIS A 99 11.40 -12.92 24.14
CA HIS A 99 10.58 -13.97 24.73
C HIS A 99 10.81 -15.36 24.13
N CYS A 100 10.96 -15.47 22.80
CA CYS A 100 11.07 -16.75 22.12
C CYS A 100 12.41 -16.95 21.39
N GLY A 101 13.32 -15.97 21.39
CA GLY A 101 14.60 -16.08 20.69
C GLY A 101 14.51 -16.07 19.16
N ALA A 102 13.30 -15.99 18.59
CA ALA A 102 13.10 -15.97 17.14
C ALA A 102 13.58 -14.64 16.51
N SER A 103 14.15 -14.73 15.31
CA SER A 103 14.58 -13.58 14.51
C SER A 103 13.37 -12.79 13.96
N LEU A 104 13.43 -11.47 14.05
CA LEU A 104 12.38 -10.54 13.60
C LEU A 104 12.67 -9.97 12.20
N ASP A 105 13.91 -10.07 11.72
CA ASP A 105 14.30 -9.54 10.42
C ASP A 105 13.96 -10.54 9.30
N LYS A 106 13.00 -10.18 8.44
CA LYS A 106 12.66 -10.96 7.23
C LYS A 106 13.68 -10.81 6.10
N ALA A 107 14.57 -9.81 6.18
CA ALA A 107 15.40 -9.35 5.06
C ALA A 107 16.85 -9.89 5.04
N VAL A 108 17.14 -10.95 5.82
CA VAL A 108 18.38 -11.75 5.60
C VAL A 108 18.06 -13.00 4.79
N THR A 109 17.08 -12.95 3.88
CA THR A 109 17.08 -13.82 2.70
C THR A 109 18.02 -13.18 1.69
N ILE A 110 19.24 -13.71 1.63
CA ILE A 110 20.28 -13.24 0.71
C ILE A 110 19.74 -13.38 -0.71
N LYS A 111 19.92 -12.32 -1.52
CA LYS A 111 19.90 -12.30 -2.98
C LYS A 111 20.99 -13.22 -3.61
N LYS A 112 21.30 -14.39 -3.02
CA LYS A 112 22.35 -15.32 -3.47
C LYS A 112 21.82 -16.46 -4.33
N GLU A 113 20.53 -16.76 -4.32
CA GLU A 113 19.98 -17.89 -5.08
C GLU A 113 19.44 -17.50 -6.46
N THR A 114 19.00 -16.25 -6.67
CA THR A 114 18.43 -15.81 -7.97
C THR A 114 19.47 -15.32 -8.99
N LYS A 115 20.77 -15.56 -8.79
CA LYS A 115 21.80 -15.35 -9.83
C LYS A 115 22.38 -16.65 -10.39
N LYS A 116 22.00 -17.82 -9.85
CA LYS A 116 22.54 -19.12 -10.26
C LYS A 116 21.52 -20.07 -10.91
N ALA A 117 20.23 -19.71 -10.92
CA ALA A 117 19.17 -20.52 -11.55
C ALA A 117 18.80 -20.07 -12.97
N ASP A 118 18.84 -18.78 -13.30
CA ASP A 118 18.39 -18.28 -14.62
C ASP A 118 19.42 -18.37 -15.75
N LYS A 119 20.64 -18.91 -15.49
CA LYS A 119 21.64 -19.21 -16.52
C LYS A 119 21.65 -20.68 -16.99
N LYS A 120 20.72 -21.52 -16.50
CA LYS A 120 20.65 -22.96 -16.84
C LYS A 120 19.28 -23.42 -17.39
N VAL A 121 18.45 -22.50 -17.91
CA VAL A 121 17.20 -22.84 -18.63
C VAL A 121 17.18 -22.25 -20.05
N VAL A 122 18.35 -21.94 -20.60
CA VAL A 122 18.56 -21.57 -22.01
C VAL A 122 19.33 -22.68 -22.73
N GLU A 123 18.98 -23.96 -22.53
CA GLU A 123 19.68 -25.03 -23.28
C GLU A 123 18.93 -26.36 -23.41
N ALA A 124 17.60 -26.34 -23.63
CA ALA A 124 16.91 -27.43 -24.31
C ALA A 124 15.56 -26.93 -24.87
N THR A 125 15.27 -27.34 -26.11
CA THR A 125 14.01 -27.19 -26.87
C THR A 125 13.70 -25.82 -27.48
N LYS A 126 14.40 -25.48 -28.57
CA LYS A 126 13.89 -24.66 -29.67
C LYS A 126 14.15 -25.35 -31.02
N ALA A 127 13.16 -26.11 -31.50
CA ALA A 127 12.89 -26.51 -32.89
C ALA A 127 11.48 -27.15 -32.80
N GLU A 128 10.41 -26.70 -33.45
CA GLU A 128 10.19 -26.45 -34.88
C GLU A 128 8.87 -25.66 -35.06
N LYS A 129 8.67 -25.02 -36.22
CA LYS A 129 7.49 -24.20 -36.59
C LYS A 129 6.87 -24.72 -37.90
N PRO A 130 5.54 -24.68 -38.08
CA PRO A 130 4.96 -24.07 -39.31
C PRO A 130 3.69 -23.21 -39.04
N ALA A 131 3.58 -21.96 -39.51
CA ALA A 131 2.94 -21.46 -40.76
C ALA A 131 1.37 -21.45 -40.73
N LYS A 132 0.68 -20.32 -40.49
CA LYS A 132 0.21 -19.20 -41.38
C LYS A 132 -0.89 -19.56 -42.42
N LYS A 133 -2.10 -18.98 -42.27
CA LYS A 133 -3.03 -18.47 -43.33
C LYS A 133 -3.87 -17.29 -42.73
N THR A 134 -3.53 -16.01 -42.92
CA THR A 134 -3.99 -14.98 -43.91
C THR A 134 -5.50 -14.62 -43.99
N ALA A 135 -5.82 -13.45 -43.38
CA ALA A 135 -6.71 -12.28 -43.68
C ALA A 135 -7.65 -12.27 -44.92
N PRO A 136 -8.72 -11.41 -45.01
CA PRO A 136 -8.58 -9.93 -45.00
C PRO A 136 -9.73 -9.07 -44.43
N LYS A 137 -9.39 -7.77 -44.30
CA LYS A 137 -10.16 -6.57 -43.93
C LYS A 137 -10.80 -5.90 -45.16
N LYS A 138 -12.05 -5.40 -45.07
CA LYS A 138 -12.64 -4.31 -45.90
C LYS A 138 -13.75 -3.61 -45.09
N THR A 139 -13.53 -2.41 -44.55
CA THR A 139 -13.85 -1.06 -45.08
C THR A 139 -15.30 -0.59 -44.91
N ALA A 140 -15.44 0.45 -44.07
CA ALA A 140 -16.24 1.67 -44.23
C ALA A 140 -17.66 1.61 -44.82
N SER A 141 -18.62 2.17 -44.08
CA SER A 141 -19.69 3.01 -44.66
C SER A 141 -20.25 3.95 -43.59
N ALA A 142 -20.00 5.25 -43.78
CA ALA A 142 -20.78 6.32 -43.19
C ALA A 142 -21.62 6.92 -44.33
N THR A 143 -22.94 7.03 -44.18
CA THR A 143 -23.70 8.11 -44.86
C THR A 143 -25.00 8.41 -44.11
N LYS A 144 -25.28 9.71 -44.02
CA LYS A 144 -26.35 10.43 -43.33
C LYS A 144 -27.65 10.44 -44.14
N THR A 145 -28.80 10.61 -43.45
CA THR A 145 -29.89 11.57 -43.74
C THR A 145 -30.98 11.40 -42.65
N ALA A 146 -31.17 12.35 -41.72
CA ALA A 146 -31.98 13.57 -41.84
C ALA A 146 -33.48 13.33 -42.12
N LYS A 147 -34.33 13.46 -41.09
CA LYS A 147 -35.65 14.08 -41.22
C LYS A 147 -36.11 14.72 -39.90
N THR A 148 -36.49 15.98 -40.04
CA THR A 148 -36.88 17.02 -39.07
C THR A 148 -38.34 16.89 -38.64
N THR A 149 -38.75 17.76 -37.69
CA THR A 149 -40.11 18.18 -37.25
C THR A 149 -40.58 17.52 -35.94
N THR A 150 -41.06 18.22 -34.91
CA THR A 150 -41.57 19.60 -34.78
C THR A 150 -41.55 20.06 -33.31
N THR A 151 -41.47 21.37 -33.16
CA THR A 151 -41.66 22.23 -31.99
C THR A 151 -42.93 21.95 -31.18
N LYS A 152 -42.85 22.08 -29.85
CA LYS A 152 -43.83 22.88 -29.09
C LYS A 152 -43.26 23.42 -27.78
N THR A 153 -43.35 24.74 -27.71
CA THR A 153 -42.99 25.71 -26.69
C THR A 153 -43.84 25.60 -25.42
N ALA A 154 -43.19 25.88 -24.27
CA ALA A 154 -43.64 26.49 -23.01
C ALA A 154 -45.00 26.11 -22.37
N VAL A 155 -45.02 25.98 -21.03
CA VAL A 155 -45.70 26.92 -20.11
C VAL A 155 -45.18 26.70 -18.67
N ARG A 156 -44.82 27.82 -18.03
CA ARG A 156 -44.54 27.98 -16.59
C ARG A 156 -45.80 27.73 -15.76
N LYS A 157 -45.68 27.15 -14.56
CA LYS A 157 -46.61 27.47 -13.46
C LYS A 157 -45.87 27.46 -12.12
N THR A 158 -45.52 28.66 -11.68
CA THR A 158 -45.39 29.03 -10.27
C THR A 158 -46.73 28.81 -9.58
N ALA A 159 -46.73 28.16 -8.42
CA ALA A 159 -47.81 28.25 -7.44
C ALA A 159 -47.15 28.45 -6.08
N GLU A 160 -47.10 29.73 -5.70
CA GLU A 160 -46.90 30.20 -4.34
C GLU A 160 -48.27 30.20 -3.64
N LYS A 161 -48.24 29.92 -2.34
CA LYS A 161 -49.03 30.57 -1.27
C LYS A 161 -50.15 29.79 -0.56
N VAL A 162 -50.02 29.88 0.77
CA VAL A 162 -50.96 29.76 1.92
C VAL A 162 -51.20 28.37 2.47
#